data_AF-A0AAU7JMH6-F1
#
_entry.id   AF-A0AAU7JMH6-F1
#
_cell.length_a   1.000
_cell.length_b   1.000
_cell.length_c   1.000
_cell.angle_alpha   90.00
_cell.angle_beta   90.00
_cell.angle_gamma   90.00
#
_symmetry.space_group_name_H-M   'P 1'
#
loop_
_entity.id
_entity.type
_entity.pdbx_description
1 polymer ?
#
loop_
_entity_poly.entity_id
_entity_poly.type
_entity_poly.pdbx_seq_one_letter_code
_entity_poly.pdbx_strand_id
1 'polypeptide(L)'
;MPDLIDAMQDEAQAAIAAMKEAAIAARAVHARAELLRHMRTTARKVAGRDRDEAVAFVVGEWMNAWALAPEDAPDLAADMRRFTAAICAHGEGPDDATDTEMRAAFAGLEAACARAGVSLSDQMAWRSECAHGWWEAVSPVPPDLPGRKPRPGVPASRAGEPFWTAGAAPHCMG
;
A
#
# COMPACT_ATOMS: atom_id res chain seq x y z
N MET A 1 -42.47 18.13 -8.91
CA MET A 1 -41.90 16.84 -8.47
C MET A 1 -41.00 16.36 -9.58
N PRO A 2 -39.76 15.93 -9.29
CA PRO A 2 -38.96 15.23 -10.28
C PRO A 2 -39.77 14.04 -10.82
N ASP A 3 -39.60 13.72 -12.10
CA ASP A 3 -40.14 12.49 -12.66
C ASP A 3 -39.51 11.29 -11.91
N LEU A 4 -40.30 10.24 -11.69
CA LEU A 4 -39.83 9.08 -10.93
C LEU A 4 -38.66 8.38 -11.64
N ILE A 5 -38.64 8.35 -12.98
CA ILE A 5 -37.56 7.73 -13.74
C ILE A 5 -36.27 8.52 -13.55
N ASP A 6 -36.33 9.84 -13.67
CA ASP A 6 -35.16 10.72 -13.47
C ASP A 6 -34.62 10.58 -12.03
N ALA A 7 -35.51 10.58 -11.03
CA ALA A 7 -35.11 10.41 -9.63
C ALA A 7 -34.42 9.06 -9.37
N MET A 8 -34.91 7.96 -9.97
CA MET A 8 -34.28 6.64 -9.84
C MET A 8 -32.94 6.55 -10.59
N GLN A 9 -32.79 7.26 -11.71
CA GLN A 9 -31.51 7.35 -12.42
C GLN A 9 -30.47 8.09 -11.56
N ASP A 10 -30.85 9.22 -10.96
CA ASP A 10 -29.98 9.98 -10.07
C ASP A 10 -29.56 9.16 -8.85
N GLU A 11 -30.51 8.46 -8.21
CA GLU A 11 -30.23 7.59 -7.07
C GLU A 11 -29.28 6.44 -7.44
N ALA A 12 -29.47 5.82 -8.60
CA ALA A 12 -28.57 4.78 -9.10
C ALA A 12 -27.14 5.30 -9.33
N GLN A 13 -26.99 6.49 -9.93
CA GLN A 13 -25.67 7.09 -10.13
C GLN A 13 -24.99 7.43 -8.80
N ALA A 14 -25.75 7.97 -7.84
CA ALA A 14 -25.24 8.28 -6.50
C ALA A 14 -24.77 7.01 -5.77
N ALA A 15 -25.53 5.92 -5.85
CA ALA A 15 -25.15 4.63 -5.27
C ALA A 15 -23.86 4.07 -5.89
N ILE A 16 -23.71 4.17 -7.22
CA ILE A 16 -22.50 3.75 -7.93
C ILE A 16 -21.30 4.61 -7.51
N ALA A 17 -21.47 5.92 -7.38
CA ALA A 17 -20.41 6.81 -6.93
C ALA A 17 -19.94 6.46 -5.51
N ALA A 18 -20.87 6.28 -4.58
CA ALA A 18 -20.57 5.87 -3.20
C ALA A 18 -19.84 4.52 -3.14
N MET A 19 -20.24 3.55 -3.97
CA MET A 19 -19.55 2.27 -4.06
C MET A 19 -18.09 2.42 -4.54
N LYS A 20 -17.84 3.27 -5.54
CA LYS A 20 -16.48 3.52 -6.05
C LYS A 20 -15.60 4.15 -4.98
N GLU A 21 -16.10 5.15 -4.27
CA GLU A 21 -15.38 5.80 -3.18
C GLU A 21 -15.04 4.82 -2.06
N ALA A 22 -16.01 3.99 -1.66
CA ALA A 22 -15.80 2.94 -0.65
C ALA A 22 -14.75 1.92 -1.09
N ALA A 23 -14.74 1.51 -2.36
CA ALA A 23 -13.76 0.58 -2.89
C ALA A 23 -12.33 1.17 -2.90
N ILE A 24 -12.19 2.44 -3.28
CA ILE A 24 -10.90 3.17 -3.25
C ILE A 24 -10.40 3.30 -1.80
N ALA A 25 -11.29 3.67 -0.87
CA ALA A 25 -10.95 3.77 0.55
C ALA A 25 -10.50 2.43 1.13
N ALA A 26 -11.23 1.35 0.82
CA ALA A 26 -10.87 -0.01 1.23
C ALA A 26 -9.48 -0.40 0.69
N ARG A 27 -9.18 -0.09 -0.58
CA ARG A 27 -7.87 -0.36 -1.19
C ARG A 27 -6.76 0.40 -0.47
N ALA A 28 -6.99 1.67 -0.15
CA ALA A 28 -6.02 2.49 0.57
C ALA A 28 -5.72 1.93 1.97
N VAL A 29 -6.74 1.59 2.76
CA VAL A 29 -6.57 0.99 4.09
C VAL A 29 -5.83 -0.35 3.99
N HIS A 30 -6.20 -1.19 3.03
CA HIS A 30 -5.56 -2.48 2.83
C HIS A 30 -4.08 -2.33 2.47
N ALA A 31 -3.73 -1.42 1.54
CA ALA A 31 -2.34 -1.15 1.19
C ALA A 31 -1.49 -0.71 2.38
N ARG A 32 -2.04 0.13 3.27
CA ARG A 32 -1.36 0.56 4.51
C ARG A 32 -1.08 -0.63 5.43
N ALA A 33 -2.08 -1.48 5.65
CA ALA A 33 -1.95 -2.66 6.50
C ALA A 33 -0.89 -3.64 5.95
N GLU A 34 -0.88 -3.88 4.65
CA GLU A 34 0.13 -4.73 4.01
C GLU A 34 1.54 -4.16 4.16
N LEU A 35 1.73 -2.86 3.92
CA LEU A 35 3.04 -2.24 4.08
C LEU A 35 3.56 -2.41 5.51
N LEU A 36 2.74 -2.10 6.53
CA LEU A 36 3.11 -2.27 7.93
C LEU A 36 3.48 -3.73 8.26
N ARG A 37 2.72 -4.70 7.74
CA ARG A 37 3.03 -6.13 7.91
C ARG A 37 4.36 -6.51 7.27
N HIS A 38 4.61 -6.08 6.03
CA HIS A 38 5.87 -6.34 5.35
C HIS A 38 7.04 -5.73 6.09
N MET A 39 6.91 -4.46 6.49
CA MET A 39 7.96 -3.77 7.24
C MET A 39 8.25 -4.45 8.57
N ARG A 40 7.23 -4.88 9.31
CA ARG A 40 7.40 -5.67 10.54
C ARG A 40 8.16 -6.98 10.28
N THR A 41 7.85 -7.66 9.17
CA THR A 41 8.53 -8.91 8.79
C THR A 41 9.98 -8.65 8.41
N THR A 42 10.24 -7.57 7.68
CA THR A 42 11.59 -7.17 7.29
C THR A 42 12.43 -6.76 8.49
N ALA A 43 11.88 -5.97 9.42
CA ALA A 43 12.54 -5.58 10.66
C ALA A 43 12.98 -6.80 11.49
N ARG A 44 12.14 -7.84 11.57
CA ARG A 44 12.51 -9.12 12.22
C ARG A 44 13.69 -9.82 11.52
N LYS A 45 13.79 -9.74 10.20
CA LYS A 45 14.89 -10.36 9.42
C LYS A 45 16.23 -9.65 9.61
N VAL A 46 16.20 -8.35 9.91
CA VAL A 46 17.40 -7.53 10.12
C VAL A 46 17.69 -7.27 11.59
N ALA A 47 16.92 -7.85 12.50
CA ALA A 47 17.15 -7.76 13.94
C ALA A 47 18.57 -8.24 14.30
N GLY A 48 19.29 -7.43 15.05
CA GLY A 48 20.68 -7.71 15.45
C GLY A 48 21.76 -7.28 14.45
N ARG A 49 21.39 -6.71 13.30
CA ARG A 49 22.33 -5.96 12.45
C ARG A 49 22.59 -4.57 13.02
N ASP A 50 23.65 -3.91 12.57
CA ASP A 50 23.80 -2.47 12.80
C ASP A 50 22.58 -1.72 12.22
N ARG A 51 22.12 -0.69 12.93
CA ARG A 51 20.87 -0.02 12.60
C ARG A 51 20.94 0.70 11.26
N ASP A 52 22.06 1.34 10.96
CA ASP A 52 22.21 2.12 9.74
C ASP A 52 22.32 1.17 8.53
N GLU A 53 23.02 0.03 8.70
CA GLU A 53 23.06 -1.03 7.70
C GLU A 53 21.68 -1.66 7.44
N ALA A 54 20.92 -1.95 8.51
CA ALA A 54 19.58 -2.49 8.42
C ALA A 54 18.65 -1.53 7.67
N VAL A 55 18.65 -0.25 8.03
CA VAL A 55 17.82 0.78 7.39
C VAL A 55 18.19 0.94 5.92
N ALA A 56 19.48 1.04 5.59
CA ALA A 56 19.94 1.19 4.22
C ALA A 56 19.53 0.00 3.34
N PHE A 57 19.67 -1.23 3.85
CA PHE A 57 19.25 -2.45 3.15
C PHE A 57 17.74 -2.44 2.83
N VAL A 58 16.90 -2.15 3.83
CA VAL A 58 15.44 -2.18 3.66
C VAL A 58 14.95 -1.07 2.73
N VAL A 59 15.53 0.12 2.81
CA VAL A 59 15.20 1.22 1.89
C VAL A 59 15.58 0.84 0.46
N GLY A 60 16.76 0.24 0.25
CA GLY A 60 17.17 -0.25 -1.07
C GLY A 60 16.18 -1.24 -1.66
N GLU A 61 15.76 -2.23 -0.87
CA GLU A 61 14.77 -3.23 -1.30
C GLU A 61 13.42 -2.60 -1.68
N TRP A 62 12.91 -1.66 -0.87
CA TRP A 62 11.62 -1.01 -1.16
C TRP A 62 11.67 -0.04 -2.33
N MET A 63 12.71 0.78 -2.43
CA MET A 63 12.88 1.69 -3.55
C MET A 63 13.03 0.90 -4.86
N ASN A 64 13.78 -0.21 -4.84
CA ASN A 64 13.88 -1.13 -5.97
C ASN A 64 12.55 -1.82 -6.29
N ALA A 65 11.82 -2.32 -5.29
CA ALA A 65 10.50 -2.91 -5.49
C ALA A 65 9.55 -1.90 -6.15
N TRP A 66 9.58 -0.65 -5.69
CA TRP A 66 8.82 0.46 -6.26
C TRP A 66 9.39 0.99 -7.58
N ALA A 67 10.46 0.40 -8.12
CA ALA A 67 11.15 0.88 -9.32
C ALA A 67 11.36 2.41 -9.31
N LEU A 68 11.82 2.91 -8.16
CA LEU A 68 12.21 4.29 -7.93
C LEU A 68 13.69 4.31 -7.58
N ALA A 69 14.45 5.15 -8.27
CA ALA A 69 15.83 5.40 -7.89
C ALA A 69 15.84 6.40 -6.71
N PRO A 70 16.56 6.15 -5.61
CA PRO A 70 16.68 7.09 -4.50
C PRO A 70 17.14 8.49 -4.93
N GLU A 71 17.91 8.57 -6.02
CA GLU A 71 18.43 9.82 -6.58
C GLU A 71 17.34 10.63 -7.28
N ASP A 72 16.35 9.95 -7.87
CA ASP A 72 15.23 10.55 -8.60
C ASP A 72 14.11 11.03 -7.66
N ALA A 73 14.06 10.48 -6.44
CA ALA A 73 13.06 10.82 -5.43
C ALA A 73 13.68 10.93 -4.02
N PRO A 74 14.59 11.91 -3.80
CA PRO A 74 15.37 12.00 -2.57
C PRO A 74 14.52 12.20 -1.31
N ASP A 75 13.45 13.01 -1.41
CA ASP A 75 12.53 13.24 -0.29
C ASP A 75 11.78 11.97 0.10
N LEU A 76 11.30 11.20 -0.90
CA LEU A 76 10.62 9.93 -0.66
C LEU A 76 11.57 8.89 -0.07
N ALA A 77 12.81 8.84 -0.54
CA ALA A 77 13.83 7.96 0.01
C ALA A 77 14.19 8.33 1.46
N ALA A 78 14.20 9.62 1.80
CA ALA A 78 14.40 10.10 3.16
C ALA A 78 13.24 9.72 4.09
N ASP A 79 11.99 9.90 3.65
CA ASP A 79 10.81 9.52 4.43
C ASP A 79 10.71 7.98 4.59
N MET A 80 11.08 7.19 3.57
CA MET A 80 11.19 5.72 3.67
C MET A 80 12.27 5.30 4.68
N ARG A 81 13.42 5.99 4.71
CA ARG A 81 14.47 5.76 5.73
C ARG A 81 13.95 6.03 7.13
N ARG A 82 13.28 7.16 7.35
CA ARG A 82 12.69 7.51 8.65
C ARG A 82 11.68 6.46 9.10
N PHE A 83 10.78 6.08 8.20
CA PHE A 83 9.77 5.05 8.48
C PHE A 83 10.39 3.70 8.83
N THR A 84 11.42 3.29 8.09
CA THR A 84 12.16 2.06 8.35
C THR A 84 12.83 2.08 9.72
N ALA A 85 13.51 3.19 10.07
CA ALA A 85 14.15 3.35 11.37
C ALA A 85 13.13 3.28 12.52
N ALA A 86 11.96 3.90 12.36
CA ALA A 86 10.89 3.85 13.35
C ALA A 86 10.33 2.43 13.56
N ILE A 87 10.17 1.66 12.48
CA ILE A 87 9.74 0.26 12.59
C ILE A 87 10.82 -0.63 13.22
N CYS A 88 12.09 -0.42 12.92
CA CYS A 88 13.18 -1.13 13.60
C CYS A 88 13.15 -0.85 15.11
N ALA A 89 13.05 0.41 15.51
CA ALA A 89 12.97 0.80 16.93
C ALA A 89 11.75 0.18 17.63
N HIS A 90 10.57 0.24 17.01
CA HIS A 90 9.37 -0.42 17.54
C HIS A 90 9.52 -1.95 17.61
N GLY A 91 10.26 -2.56 16.68
CA GLY A 91 10.55 -4.00 16.70
C GLY A 91 11.48 -4.44 17.83
N GLU A 92 12.41 -3.57 18.24
CA GLU A 92 13.37 -3.81 19.33
C GLU A 92 12.76 -3.62 20.71
N GLY A 93 11.89 -2.62 20.87
CA GLY A 93 11.26 -2.29 22.15
C GLY A 93 9.94 -1.56 21.94
N PRO A 94 8.83 -2.27 21.70
CA PRO A 94 7.54 -1.65 21.45
C PRO A 94 7.02 -0.97 22.73
N ASP A 95 6.74 0.33 22.61
CA ASP A 95 6.17 1.19 23.64
C ASP A 95 5.40 2.36 23.00
N ASP A 96 4.76 3.20 23.82
CA ASP A 96 3.97 4.33 23.32
C ASP A 96 4.79 5.33 22.50
N ALA A 97 6.07 5.49 22.83
CA ALA A 97 6.96 6.42 22.16
C ALA A 97 7.35 5.93 20.77
N THR A 98 7.74 4.66 20.66
CA THR A 98 8.07 4.02 19.38
C THR A 98 6.84 3.82 18.49
N ASP A 99 5.65 3.56 19.05
CA ASP A 99 4.39 3.55 18.28
C ASP A 99 4.05 4.95 17.75
N THR A 100 4.21 5.99 18.58
CA THR A 100 3.98 7.39 18.16
C THR A 100 4.92 7.80 17.03
N GLU A 101 6.22 7.51 17.15
CA GLU A 101 7.18 7.82 16.08
C GLU A 101 6.91 7.00 14.82
N MET A 102 6.53 5.71 14.94
CA MET A 102 6.14 4.88 13.80
C MET A 102 4.94 5.48 13.06
N ARG A 103 3.90 5.95 13.78
CA ARG A 103 2.74 6.62 13.18
C ARG A 103 3.11 7.92 12.48
N ALA A 104 3.95 8.73 13.12
CA ALA A 104 4.41 9.99 12.54
C ALA A 104 5.24 9.77 11.27
N ALA A 105 6.16 8.80 11.30
CA ALA A 105 6.98 8.45 10.15
C ALA A 105 6.14 7.84 9.01
N PHE A 106 5.12 7.04 9.33
CA PHE A 106 4.17 6.51 8.35
C PHE A 106 3.38 7.62 7.65
N ALA A 107 2.83 8.57 8.42
CA ALA A 107 2.14 9.73 7.86
C ALA A 107 3.09 10.61 7.01
N GLY A 108 4.35 10.75 7.41
CA GLY A 108 5.39 11.41 6.62
C GLY A 108 5.61 10.73 5.26
N LEU A 109 5.71 9.41 5.24
CA LEU A 109 5.84 8.62 4.02
C LEU A 109 4.63 8.77 3.09
N GLU A 110 3.39 8.75 3.63
CA GLU A 110 2.19 9.00 2.82
C GLU A 110 2.22 10.39 2.18
N ALA A 111 2.60 11.41 2.95
CA ALA A 111 2.74 12.77 2.44
C ALA A 111 3.85 12.86 1.38
N ALA A 112 4.94 12.12 1.53
CA ALA A 112 6.03 12.07 0.56
C ALA A 112 5.59 11.49 -0.78
N CYS A 113 4.84 10.38 -0.75
CA CYS A 113 4.22 9.83 -1.96
C CYS A 113 3.34 10.89 -2.65
N ALA A 114 2.46 11.55 -1.90
CA ALA A 114 1.56 12.56 -2.44
C ALA A 114 2.32 13.73 -3.09
N ARG A 115 3.40 14.22 -2.47
CA ARG A 115 4.28 15.27 -3.04
C ARG A 115 4.97 14.81 -4.33
N ALA A 116 5.30 13.53 -4.43
CA ALA A 116 5.88 12.92 -5.63
C ALA A 116 4.84 12.59 -6.71
N GLY A 117 3.57 12.97 -6.54
CA GLY A 117 2.50 12.72 -7.52
C GLY A 117 2.07 11.24 -7.60
N VAL A 118 2.44 10.43 -6.61
CA VAL A 118 2.08 9.01 -6.50
C VAL A 118 1.26 8.77 -5.25
N SER A 119 0.55 7.64 -5.18
CA SER A 119 -0.11 7.22 -3.94
C SER A 119 0.60 6.01 -3.34
N LEU A 120 0.69 5.96 -2.01
CA LEU A 120 1.24 4.79 -1.32
C LEU A 120 0.46 3.51 -1.68
N SER A 121 -0.85 3.63 -1.88
CA SER A 121 -1.70 2.50 -2.27
C SER A 121 -1.40 2.02 -3.69
N ASP A 122 -1.08 2.91 -4.63
CA ASP A 122 -0.61 2.51 -5.96
C ASP A 122 0.78 1.88 -5.92
N GLN A 123 1.69 2.41 -5.09
CA GLN A 123 3.01 1.79 -4.94
C GLN A 123 2.90 0.38 -4.37
N MET A 124 2.06 0.18 -3.36
CA MET A 124 1.76 -1.15 -2.84
C MET A 124 1.03 -2.03 -3.86
N ALA A 125 0.08 -1.47 -4.61
CA ALA A 125 -0.76 -2.25 -5.52
C ALA A 125 -0.13 -2.67 -6.82
N TRP A 126 0.90 -1.97 -7.28
CA TRP A 126 1.50 -2.30 -8.55
C TRP A 126 2.89 -2.87 -8.41
N ARG A 127 3.54 -2.58 -7.29
CA ARG A 127 4.98 -2.77 -7.14
C ARG A 127 5.35 -3.62 -5.92
N SER A 128 4.37 -4.05 -5.13
CA SER A 128 4.52 -5.17 -4.18
C SER A 128 4.03 -6.48 -4.81
N GLU A 129 4.74 -7.57 -4.52
CA GLU A 129 4.32 -8.94 -4.89
C GLU A 129 3.01 -9.36 -4.21
N CYS A 130 2.58 -8.64 -3.17
CA CYS A 130 1.33 -8.89 -2.45
C CYS A 130 0.12 -8.12 -2.98
N ALA A 131 0.24 -7.44 -4.13
CA ALA A 131 -0.88 -6.74 -4.73
C ALA A 131 -2.09 -7.65 -5.03
N HIS A 132 -3.25 -7.37 -4.44
CA HIS A 132 -4.40 -8.27 -4.51
C HIS A 132 -5.17 -8.20 -5.84
N GLY A 133 -5.79 -9.30 -6.24
CA GLY A 133 -6.41 -9.45 -7.57
C GLY A 133 -7.59 -8.50 -7.80
N TRP A 134 -8.23 -8.06 -6.72
CA TRP A 134 -9.32 -7.09 -6.77
C TRP A 134 -8.86 -5.64 -6.93
N TRP A 135 -7.59 -5.32 -6.63
CA TRP A 135 -7.10 -3.93 -6.70
C TRP A 135 -7.16 -3.38 -8.12
N GLU A 136 -6.95 -4.24 -9.13
CA GLU A 136 -7.04 -3.85 -10.55
C GLU A 136 -8.47 -3.61 -11.02
N ALA A 137 -9.46 -4.17 -10.32
CA ALA A 137 -10.87 -3.88 -10.57
C ALA A 137 -11.29 -2.51 -10.05
N VAL A 138 -10.53 -1.91 -9.11
CA VAL A 138 -10.83 -0.63 -8.48
C VAL A 138 -10.05 0.53 -9.10
N SER A 139 -8.75 0.34 -9.29
CA SER A 139 -7.89 1.27 -10.02
C SER A 139 -7.09 0.43 -11.01
N PRO A 140 -7.07 0.74 -12.31
CA PRO A 140 -6.37 -0.07 -13.29
C PRO A 140 -4.84 0.06 -13.15
N VAL A 141 -4.12 -0.95 -13.62
CA VAL A 141 -2.64 -0.93 -13.68
C VAL A 141 -2.20 0.26 -14.55
N PRO A 142 -1.27 1.12 -14.07
CA PRO A 142 -0.68 2.15 -14.90
C PRO A 142 -0.04 1.55 -16.17
N PRO A 143 -0.25 2.14 -17.36
CA PRO A 143 0.22 1.57 -18.62
C PRO A 143 1.75 1.52 -18.72
N ASP A 144 2.43 2.39 -17.99
CA ASP A 144 3.88 2.56 -17.92
C ASP A 144 4.56 1.72 -16.82
N LEU A 145 3.81 0.85 -16.13
CA LEU A 145 4.36 0.06 -15.05
C LEU A 145 5.48 -0.88 -15.55
N PRO A 146 6.73 -0.73 -15.07
CA PRO A 146 7.83 -1.58 -15.48
C PRO A 146 7.59 -3.03 -15.04
N GLY A 147 7.69 -3.96 -16.00
CA GLY A 147 7.71 -5.39 -15.74
C GLY A 147 6.45 -5.92 -15.08
N ARG A 148 5.39 -6.14 -15.86
CA ARG A 148 4.18 -6.92 -15.50
C ARG A 148 4.54 -8.34 -15.03
N LYS A 149 5.22 -8.45 -13.90
CA LYS A 149 5.70 -9.70 -13.31
C LYS A 149 4.46 -10.51 -12.96
N PRO A 150 4.38 -11.78 -13.37
CA PRO A 150 3.33 -12.67 -12.91
C PRO A 150 3.26 -12.65 -11.37
N ARG A 151 2.06 -12.58 -10.82
CA ARG A 151 1.81 -12.55 -9.37
C ARG A 151 1.11 -13.83 -8.92
N PRO A 152 1.79 -14.99 -8.90
CA PRO A 152 1.17 -16.29 -8.67
C PRO A 152 0.60 -16.46 -7.25
N GLY A 153 1.07 -15.67 -6.27
CA GLY A 153 0.56 -15.67 -4.90
C GLY A 153 -0.74 -14.91 -4.71
N VAL A 154 -1.25 -14.25 -5.75
CA VAL A 154 -2.43 -13.39 -5.71
C VAL A 154 -3.66 -14.19 -6.12
N PRO A 155 -4.71 -14.26 -5.28
CA PRO A 155 -5.96 -14.90 -5.67
C PRO A 155 -6.52 -14.22 -6.93
N ALA A 156 -6.74 -15.02 -7.98
CA ALA A 156 -7.41 -14.53 -9.17
C ALA A 156 -8.89 -14.28 -8.88
N SER A 157 -9.43 -13.21 -9.47
CA SER A 157 -10.88 -13.00 -9.50
C SER A 157 -11.55 -14.18 -10.18
N ARG A 158 -12.61 -14.70 -9.56
CA ARG A 158 -13.39 -15.84 -10.06
C ARG A 158 -14.68 -15.36 -10.69
N ALA A 159 -15.03 -15.93 -11.84
CA ALA A 159 -16.29 -15.63 -12.49
C ALA A 159 -17.46 -15.98 -11.56
N GLY A 160 -18.42 -15.04 -11.42
CA GLY A 160 -19.59 -15.22 -10.57
C GLY A 160 -19.39 -14.92 -9.09
N GLU A 161 -18.17 -14.58 -8.66
CA GLU A 161 -17.93 -14.12 -7.29
C GLU A 161 -17.81 -12.58 -7.24
N PRO A 162 -18.26 -11.93 -6.16
CA PRO A 162 -18.00 -10.51 -5.95
C PRO A 162 -16.50 -10.21 -5.91
N PHE A 163 -16.05 -9.09 -6.50
CA PHE A 163 -14.61 -8.80 -6.62
C PHE A 163 -13.87 -8.77 -5.28
N TRP A 164 -14.53 -8.42 -4.17
CA TRP A 164 -13.92 -8.40 -2.83
C TRP A 164 -13.58 -9.79 -2.28
N THR A 165 -14.07 -10.89 -2.89
CA THR A 165 -13.65 -12.25 -2.53
C THR A 165 -12.23 -12.55 -3.00
N ALA A 166 -11.73 -11.84 -4.02
CA ALA A 166 -10.34 -11.90 -4.48
C ALA A 166 -9.39 -11.04 -3.62
N GLY A 167 -9.68 -10.97 -2.31
CA GLY A 167 -8.96 -10.21 -1.30
C GLY A 167 -7.54 -10.71 -1.03
N ALA A 168 -7.01 -10.34 0.14
CA ALA A 168 -5.71 -10.84 0.58
C ALA A 168 -5.69 -12.36 0.68
N ALA A 169 -4.59 -12.98 0.24
CA ALA A 169 -4.33 -14.37 0.57
C ALA A 169 -4.29 -14.50 2.11
N PRO A 170 -4.71 -15.63 2.71
CA PRO A 170 -4.79 -15.75 4.17
C PRO A 170 -3.47 -15.40 4.91
N HIS A 171 -2.32 -15.67 4.29
CA HIS A 171 -1.00 -15.36 4.83
C HIS A 171 -0.63 -13.87 4.78
N CYS A 172 -1.41 -13.04 4.07
CA CYS A 172 -1.25 -11.59 4.04
C CYS A 172 -1.98 -10.92 5.22
N MET A 173 -2.96 -11.58 5.85
CA MET A 173 -3.76 -11.02 6.96
C MET A 173 -3.41 -11.63 8.34
N GLY A 174 -2.39 -12.51 8.42
CA GLY A 174 -1.91 -13.16 9.65
C GLY A 174 -0.42 -12.97 9.88
#